data_AF-A0A841UWF8-F1
#
_entry.id   AF-A0A841UWF8-F1
#
_cell.length_a   1.000
_cell.length_b   1.000
_cell.length_c   1.000
_cell.angle_alpha   90.00
_cell.angle_beta   90.00
_cell.angle_gamma   90.00
#
_symmetry.space_group_name_H-M   'P 1'
#
loop_
_entity.id
_entity.type
_entity.pdbx_description
1 polymer ?
#
loop_
_entity_poly.entity_id
_entity_poly.type
_entity_poly.pdbx_seq_one_letter_code
_entity_poly.pdbx_strand_id
1 'polypeptide(L)'
;MRFEQPIPDDPANQWRYQLDQFVQENQQELAGLMWGLLSEWGEDAQETLGIDLKPQPHFVCCSRESLEKLNRQVNCKIQEMLGIIYRYNPREEVAIVAIGDGQVKLIYFQPDLSPPECFDRLEVDLDTLIQQLESKMLTEIQSFPI
;
A
#
# COMPACT_ATOMS: atom_id res chain seq x y z
N MET A 1 -20.50 -8.98 -11.25
CA MET A 1 -21.39 -7.98 -10.61
C MET A 1 -20.47 -6.86 -10.14
N ARG A 2 -20.70 -5.62 -10.59
CA ARG A 2 -19.98 -4.44 -10.09
C ARG A 2 -20.77 -3.95 -8.89
N PHE A 3 -20.25 -4.13 -7.67
CA PHE A 3 -20.85 -3.53 -6.48
C PHE A 3 -20.34 -2.10 -6.40
N GLU A 4 -21.03 -1.17 -7.04
CA GLU A 4 -20.86 0.25 -6.74
C GLU A 4 -21.39 0.47 -5.32
N GLN A 5 -20.52 0.27 -4.33
CA GLN A 5 -20.85 0.57 -2.95
C GLN A 5 -20.88 2.09 -2.81
N PRO A 6 -21.93 2.69 -2.23
CA PRO A 6 -21.93 4.12 -1.97
C PRO A 6 -20.74 4.44 -1.06
N ILE A 7 -20.00 5.50 -1.40
CA ILE A 7 -18.94 6.02 -0.53
C ILE A 7 -19.58 6.27 0.84
N PRO A 8 -19.00 5.74 1.94
CA PRO A 8 -19.52 6.01 3.27
C PRO A 8 -19.60 7.52 3.52
N ASP A 9 -20.74 7.99 4.04
CA ASP A 9 -20.95 9.40 4.44
C ASP A 9 -20.10 9.82 5.65
N ASP A 10 -19.22 8.95 6.16
CA ASP A 10 -18.27 9.25 7.23
C ASP A 10 -16.91 9.67 6.64
N PRO A 11 -16.53 10.96 6.72
CA PRO A 11 -15.27 11.47 6.19
C PRO A 11 -14.05 10.71 6.73
N ALA A 12 -14.10 10.19 7.96
CA ALA A 12 -13.00 9.43 8.56
C ALA A 12 -12.74 8.07 7.89
N ASN A 13 -13.69 7.58 7.08
CA ASN A 13 -13.60 6.33 6.34
C ASN A 13 -13.57 6.51 4.81
N GLN A 14 -13.79 7.73 4.29
CA GLN A 14 -13.81 7.98 2.85
C GLN A 14 -12.46 7.68 2.18
N TRP A 15 -11.35 8.07 2.81
CA TRP A 15 -10.01 7.77 2.29
C TRP A 15 -9.77 6.26 2.15
N ARG A 16 -10.34 5.45 3.06
CA ARG A 16 -10.18 3.99 3.04
C ARG A 16 -10.85 3.41 1.79
N TYR A 17 -12.04 3.90 1.47
CA TYR A 17 -12.79 3.48 0.28
C TYR A 17 -12.10 3.94 -1.01
N GLN A 18 -11.67 5.20 -1.08
CA GLN A 18 -10.94 5.73 -2.23
C GLN A 18 -9.63 4.96 -2.46
N LEU A 19 -8.90 4.65 -1.38
CA LEU A 19 -7.71 3.82 -1.46
C LEU A 19 -8.02 2.39 -1.93
N ASP A 20 -9.15 1.80 -1.51
CA ASP A 20 -9.55 0.48 -2.03
C ASP A 20 -9.84 0.52 -3.53
N GLN A 21 -10.49 1.58 -4.02
CA GLN A 21 -10.74 1.76 -5.46
C GLN A 21 -9.43 1.93 -6.22
N PHE A 22 -8.55 2.82 -5.75
CA PHE A 22 -7.21 2.99 -6.34
C PHE A 22 -6.44 1.66 -6.39
N VAL A 23 -6.46 0.87 -5.32
CA VAL A 23 -5.79 -0.44 -5.28
C VAL A 23 -6.41 -1.40 -6.30
N GLN A 24 -7.74 -1.48 -6.37
CA GLN A 24 -8.44 -2.35 -7.32
C GLN A 24 -8.11 -2.00 -8.78
N GLU A 25 -7.98 -0.72 -9.10
CA GLU A 25 -7.71 -0.25 -10.47
C GLU A 25 -6.23 -0.35 -10.87
N ASN A 26 -5.32 -0.49 -9.91
CA ASN A 26 -3.87 -0.46 -10.13
C ASN A 26 -3.15 -1.71 -9.54
N GLN A 27 -3.83 -2.85 -9.42
CA GLN A 27 -3.25 -4.05 -8.76
C GLN A 27 -1.97 -4.55 -9.44
N GLN A 28 -1.91 -4.57 -10.77
CA GLN A 28 -0.75 -5.05 -11.51
C GLN A 28 0.45 -4.14 -11.26
N GLU A 29 0.25 -2.82 -11.37
CA GLU A 29 1.28 -1.81 -11.12
C GLU A 29 1.77 -1.84 -9.68
N LEU A 30 0.86 -1.98 -8.70
CA LEU A 30 1.22 -2.08 -7.29
C LEU A 30 2.00 -3.36 -6.97
N ALA A 31 1.61 -4.49 -7.58
CA ALA A 31 2.34 -5.74 -7.44
C ALA A 31 3.75 -5.65 -8.03
N GLY A 32 3.87 -5.07 -9.24
CA GLY A 32 5.16 -4.84 -9.88
C GLY A 32 6.04 -3.88 -9.08
N LEU A 33 5.49 -2.75 -8.62
CA LEU A 33 6.19 -1.78 -7.78
C LEU A 33 6.73 -2.42 -6.51
N MET A 34 5.90 -3.14 -5.76
CA MET A 34 6.32 -3.82 -4.53
C MET A 34 7.47 -4.80 -4.82
N TRP A 35 7.33 -5.64 -5.85
CA TRP A 35 8.37 -6.60 -6.20
C TRP A 35 9.69 -5.94 -6.59
N GLY A 36 9.63 -4.88 -7.40
CA GLY A 36 10.81 -4.13 -7.80
C GLY A 36 11.53 -3.48 -6.62
N LEU A 37 10.79 -2.82 -5.73
CA LEU A 37 11.37 -2.19 -4.53
C LEU A 37 11.97 -3.21 -3.56
N LEU A 38 11.32 -4.35 -3.33
CA LEU A 38 11.89 -5.43 -2.51
C LEU A 38 13.20 -5.95 -3.13
N SER A 39 13.28 -6.03 -4.47
CA SER A 39 14.49 -6.43 -5.18
C SER A 39 15.62 -5.43 -5.00
N GLU A 40 15.32 -4.12 -4.94
CA GLU A 40 16.30 -3.07 -4.66
C GLU A 40 16.77 -3.04 -3.20
N TRP A 41 15.86 -3.30 -2.26
CA TRP A 41 16.21 -3.36 -0.83
C TRP A 41 17.01 -4.63 -0.48
N GLY A 42 16.80 -5.71 -1.23
CA GLY A 42 17.52 -6.97 -1.12
C GLY A 42 16.76 -8.04 -0.33
N GLU A 43 17.15 -9.32 -0.48
CA GLU A 43 16.41 -10.45 0.13
C GLU A 43 16.43 -10.46 1.67
N ASP A 44 17.47 -9.88 2.28
CA ASP A 44 17.60 -9.77 3.73
C ASP A 44 16.90 -8.52 4.31
N ALA A 45 16.32 -7.68 3.43
CA ALA A 45 15.55 -6.52 3.79
C ALA A 45 14.31 -6.93 4.61
N GLN A 46 14.11 -6.26 5.73
CA GLN A 46 12.88 -6.33 6.54
C GLN A 46 12.01 -5.08 6.34
N GLU A 47 12.11 -4.52 5.15
CA GLU A 47 11.44 -3.33 4.68
C GLU A 47 10.05 -3.71 4.15
N THR A 48 9.10 -2.79 4.31
CA THR A 48 7.73 -2.96 3.86
C THR A 48 7.35 -1.72 3.08
N LEU A 49 6.75 -1.91 1.90
CA LEU A 49 6.15 -0.82 1.16
C LEU A 49 4.99 -0.23 1.96
N GLY A 50 5.01 1.08 2.15
CA GLY A 50 3.94 1.83 2.80
C GLY A 50 3.40 2.93 1.90
N ILE A 51 2.22 3.44 2.27
CA ILE A 51 1.59 4.63 1.69
C ILE A 51 1.30 5.59 2.86
N ASP A 52 1.87 6.78 2.82
CA ASP A 52 1.49 7.87 3.71
C ASP A 52 0.59 8.84 2.94
N LEU A 53 -0.64 9.01 3.42
CA LEU A 53 -1.63 9.87 2.77
C LEU A 53 -1.42 11.35 3.08
N LYS A 54 -0.54 11.72 4.03
CA LYS A 54 -0.34 13.12 4.44
C LYS A 54 1.11 13.57 4.30
N PRO A 55 1.35 14.86 3.99
CA PRO A 55 0.37 15.89 3.61
C PRO A 55 -0.22 15.68 2.20
N GLN A 56 0.42 14.84 1.39
CA GLN A 56 -0.06 14.36 0.10
C GLN A 56 0.25 12.85 0.00
N PRO A 57 -0.58 12.05 -0.70
CA PRO A 57 -0.32 10.63 -0.89
C PRO A 57 1.03 10.35 -1.55
N HIS A 58 1.87 9.56 -0.88
CA HIS A 58 3.16 9.13 -1.41
C HIS A 58 3.56 7.76 -0.85
N PHE A 59 4.43 7.05 -1.59
CA PHE A 59 5.01 5.80 -1.12
C PHE A 59 6.15 6.05 -0.15
N VAL A 60 6.27 5.17 0.83
CA VAL A 60 7.33 5.22 1.84
C VAL A 60 7.91 3.84 2.07
N CYS A 61 9.20 3.77 2.38
CA CYS A 61 9.83 2.55 2.86
C CYS A 61 9.69 2.49 4.39
N CYS A 62 9.00 1.46 4.89
CA CYS A 62 8.81 1.25 6.32
C CYS A 62 9.74 0.14 6.81
N SER A 63 10.71 0.48 7.66
CA SER A 63 11.51 -0.56 8.32
C SER A 63 10.69 -1.34 9.35
N ARG A 64 11.01 -2.62 9.54
CA ARG A 64 10.42 -3.44 10.60
C ARG A 64 10.48 -2.76 11.97
N GLU A 65 11.62 -2.17 12.33
CA GLU A 65 11.79 -1.48 13.61
C GLU A 65 10.76 -0.35 13.78
N SER A 66 10.51 0.43 12.71
CA SER A 66 9.55 1.53 12.72
C SER A 66 8.12 1.03 12.92
N LEU A 67 7.76 -0.08 12.24
CA LEU A 67 6.45 -0.72 12.39
C LEU A 67 6.25 -1.32 13.79
N GLU A 68 7.27 -1.98 14.34
CA GLU A 68 7.23 -2.51 15.71
C GLU A 68 7.13 -1.39 16.76
N LYS A 69 7.84 -0.28 16.54
CA LYS A 69 7.73 0.93 17.39
C LYS A 69 6.33 1.51 17.33
N LEU A 70 5.76 1.67 16.14
CA LEU A 70 4.38 2.13 15.96
C LEU A 70 3.41 1.21 16.71
N ASN A 71 3.55 -0.12 16.56
CA ASN A 71 2.70 -1.10 17.23
C ASN A 71 2.74 -0.96 18.75
N ARG A 72 3.93 -0.76 19.34
CA ARG A 72 4.07 -0.48 20.78
C ARG A 72 3.37 0.83 21.18
N GLN A 73 3.50 1.89 20.37
CA GLN A 73 2.87 3.18 20.64
C GLN A 73 1.34 3.13 20.60
N VAL A 74 0.77 2.25 19.77
CA VAL A 74 -0.68 2.04 19.68
C VAL A 74 -1.18 0.89 20.59
N ASN A 75 -0.45 0.56 21.66
CA ASN A 75 -0.80 -0.50 22.62
C ASN A 75 -1.04 -1.87 21.96
N CYS A 76 -0.16 -2.23 21.02
CA CYS A 76 -0.17 -3.49 20.26
C CYS A 76 -1.42 -3.73 19.39
N LYS A 77 -2.20 -2.68 19.09
CA LYS A 77 -3.46 -2.80 18.33
C LYS A 77 -3.29 -3.22 16.86
N ILE A 78 -2.09 -3.12 16.29
CA ILE A 78 -1.82 -3.49 14.89
C ILE A 78 -1.04 -4.80 14.76
N GLN A 79 -0.91 -5.57 15.84
CA GLN A 79 -0.10 -6.79 15.89
C GLN A 79 -0.50 -7.85 14.84
N GLU A 80 -1.80 -8.01 14.59
CA GLU A 80 -2.32 -8.97 13.60
C GLU A 80 -1.90 -8.59 12.18
N MET A 81 -2.03 -7.31 11.83
CA MET A 81 -1.57 -6.76 10.55
C MET A 81 -0.07 -6.98 10.35
N LEU A 82 0.75 -6.71 11.38
CA LEU A 82 2.19 -6.99 11.33
C LEU A 82 2.47 -8.49 11.16
N GLY A 83 1.64 -9.34 11.74
CA GLY A 83 1.72 -10.79 11.57
C GLY A 83 1.58 -11.25 10.12
N ILE A 84 0.76 -10.55 9.32
CA ILE A 84 0.59 -10.79 7.87
C ILE A 84 1.79 -10.23 7.10
N ILE A 85 2.16 -8.97 7.35
CA ILE A 85 3.29 -8.29 6.69
C ILE A 85 4.61 -9.06 6.84
N TYR A 86 4.82 -9.74 7.97
CA TYR A 86 6.06 -10.48 8.19
C TYR A 86 6.05 -11.92 7.67
N ARG A 87 4.94 -12.39 7.09
CA ARG A 87 4.77 -13.79 6.69
C ARG A 87 4.15 -14.00 5.32
N TYR A 88 3.70 -12.94 4.65
CA TYR A 88 3.19 -13.06 3.29
C TYR A 88 4.27 -13.56 2.33
N ASN A 89 3.86 -14.17 1.23
CA ASN A 89 4.74 -14.64 0.17
C ASN A 89 4.88 -13.54 -0.89
N PRO A 90 5.98 -12.77 -0.95
CA PRO A 90 6.10 -11.66 -1.91
C PRO A 90 6.16 -12.09 -3.38
N ARG A 91 6.35 -13.39 -3.65
CA ARG A 91 6.27 -13.95 -5.02
C ARG A 91 4.85 -14.20 -5.49
N GLU A 92 3.86 -14.15 -4.61
CA GLU A 92 2.46 -14.48 -4.91
C GLU A 92 1.50 -13.41 -4.41
N GLU A 93 1.82 -12.74 -3.32
CA GLU A 93 0.93 -11.85 -2.57
C GLU A 93 1.52 -10.45 -2.46
N VAL A 94 0.66 -9.45 -2.29
CA VAL A 94 1.02 -8.06 -2.02
C VAL A 94 0.56 -7.68 -0.62
N ALA A 95 1.44 -7.07 0.17
CA ALA A 95 1.13 -6.51 1.48
C ALA A 95 1.72 -5.10 1.60
N ILE A 96 0.85 -4.10 1.81
CA ILE A 96 1.24 -2.68 1.92
C ILE A 96 0.60 -2.09 3.18
N VAL A 97 1.34 -1.26 3.91
CA VAL A 97 0.83 -0.50 5.07
C VAL A 97 0.42 0.90 4.63
N ALA A 98 -0.85 1.24 4.74
CA ALA A 98 -1.33 2.59 4.51
C ALA A 98 -1.62 3.33 5.83
N ILE A 99 -1.21 4.59 5.92
CA ILE A 99 -1.47 5.47 7.07
C ILE A 99 -2.23 6.71 6.60
N GLY A 100 -3.35 7.00 7.25
CA GLY A 100 -4.21 8.13 6.94
C GLY A 100 -5.08 8.52 8.12
N ASP A 101 -5.24 9.82 8.37
CA ASP A 101 -6.10 10.37 9.44
C ASP A 101 -5.92 9.71 10.83
N GLY A 102 -4.68 9.40 11.20
CA GLY A 102 -4.35 8.76 12.48
C GLY A 102 -4.74 7.28 12.57
N GLN A 103 -5.13 6.68 11.45
CA GLN A 103 -5.47 5.27 11.31
C GLN A 103 -4.45 4.56 10.44
N VAL A 104 -4.35 3.25 10.64
CA VAL A 104 -3.55 2.36 9.81
C VAL A 104 -4.48 1.38 9.09
N LYS A 105 -4.15 1.03 7.86
CA LYS A 105 -4.85 0.05 7.04
C LYS A 105 -3.86 -0.90 6.38
N LEU A 106 -4.17 -2.18 6.42
CA LEU A 106 -3.51 -3.19 5.61
C LEU A 106 -4.15 -3.21 4.23
N ILE A 107 -3.36 -3.05 3.19
CA ILE A 107 -3.70 -3.47 1.84
C ILE A 107 -3.08 -4.85 1.65
N TYR A 108 -3.91 -5.86 1.40
CA TYR A 108 -3.46 -7.22 1.19
C TYR A 108 -4.30 -7.91 0.13
N PHE A 109 -3.66 -8.42 -0.91
CA PHE A 109 -4.32 -9.11 -2.02
C PHE A 109 -3.34 -10.03 -2.74
N GLN A 110 -3.88 -10.97 -3.51
CA GLN A 110 -3.16 -11.80 -4.46
C GLN A 110 -3.52 -11.31 -5.87
N PRO A 111 -2.58 -10.72 -6.64
CA PRO A 111 -2.83 -10.30 -8.02
C PRO A 111 -3.09 -11.48 -8.97
N ASP A 112 -3.74 -11.22 -10.11
CA ASP A 112 -4.00 -12.22 -11.16
C ASP A 112 -2.70 -12.78 -11.78
N LEU A 113 -1.67 -11.94 -11.89
CA LEU A 113 -0.31 -12.30 -12.29
C LEU A 113 0.60 -12.20 -11.08
N SER A 114 1.61 -13.06 -10.98
CA SER A 114 2.54 -13.00 -9.85
C SER A 114 3.27 -11.64 -9.81
N PRO A 115 3.61 -11.08 -8.64
CA PRO A 115 4.38 -9.83 -8.54
C PRO A 115 5.64 -9.76 -9.42
N PRO A 116 6.46 -10.84 -9.58
CA PRO A 116 7.54 -10.86 -10.56
C PRO A 116 7.07 -10.68 -12.01
N GLU A 117 6.01 -11.37 -12.42
CA GLU A 117 5.45 -11.22 -13.78
C GLU A 117 4.84 -9.83 -14.00
N CYS A 118 4.21 -9.24 -12.96
CA CYS A 118 3.75 -7.86 -13.00
C CYS A 118 4.91 -6.90 -13.22
N PHE A 119 6.03 -7.10 -12.52
CA PHE A 119 7.24 -6.30 -12.66
C PHE A 119 7.87 -6.42 -14.06
N ASP A 120 7.98 -7.64 -14.59
CA ASP A 120 8.51 -7.91 -15.94
C ASP A 120 7.66 -7.26 -17.06
N ARG A 121 6.38 -7.00 -16.80
CA ARG A 121 5.45 -6.35 -17.73
C ARG A 121 5.38 -4.83 -17.59
N LEU A 122 6.10 -4.24 -16.65
CA LEU A 122 6.17 -2.79 -16.54
C LEU A 122 6.90 -2.22 -17.76
N GLU A 123 6.28 -1.22 -18.39
CA GLU A 123 6.87 -0.52 -19.55
C GLU A 123 7.74 0.67 -19.13
N VAL A 124 7.89 0.90 -17.83
CA VAL A 124 8.59 2.05 -17.22
C VAL A 124 9.47 1.58 -16.06
N ASP A 125 10.48 2.39 -15.72
CA ASP A 125 11.28 2.19 -14.52
C ASP A 125 10.49 2.48 -13.23
N LEU A 126 11.04 2.05 -12.09
CA LEU A 126 10.40 2.19 -10.78
C LEU A 126 10.14 3.65 -10.38
N ASP A 127 11.10 4.54 -10.61
CA ASP A 127 10.96 5.96 -10.28
C ASP A 127 9.79 6.60 -11.04
N THR A 128 9.68 6.29 -12.34
CA THR A 128 8.60 6.74 -13.19
C THR A 128 7.25 6.13 -12.76
N LEU A 129 7.23 4.85 -12.39
CA LEU A 129 6.02 4.18 -11.90
C LEU A 129 5.52 4.79 -10.59
N ILE A 130 6.44 5.06 -9.65
CA ILE A 130 6.13 5.73 -8.38
C ILE A 130 5.47 7.07 -8.66
N GLN A 131 6.07 7.91 -9.50
CA GLN A 131 5.51 9.24 -9.83
C GLN A 131 4.12 9.15 -10.45
N GLN A 132 3.88 8.18 -11.34
CA GLN A 132 2.57 7.99 -11.97
C GLN A 132 1.52 7.55 -10.95
N LEU A 133 1.83 6.58 -10.09
CA LEU A 133 0.92 6.08 -9.08
C LEU A 133 0.63 7.12 -7.99
N GLU A 134 1.64 7.88 -7.54
CA GLU A 134 1.43 8.99 -6.59
C GLU A 134 0.57 10.10 -7.20
N SER A 135 0.76 10.43 -8.49
CA SER A 135 -0.08 11.40 -9.19
C SER A 135 -1.53 10.93 -9.31
N LYS A 136 -1.75 9.63 -9.56
CA LYS A 136 -3.08 9.01 -9.54
C LYS A 136 -3.70 9.07 -8.14
N MET A 137 -2.97 8.65 -7.10
CA MET A 137 -3.43 8.72 -5.71
C MET A 137 -3.83 10.15 -5.33
N LEU A 138 -3.05 11.16 -5.71
CA LEU A 138 -3.37 12.56 -5.44
C LEU A 138 -4.69 13.01 -6.10
N THR A 139 -5.01 12.45 -7.26
CA THR A 139 -6.23 12.79 -8.01
C THR A 139 -7.46 12.03 -7.48
N GLU A 140 -7.27 10.79 -7.07
CA GLU A 140 -8.35 9.85 -6.71
C GLU A 140 -8.68 9.84 -5.20
N ILE A 141 -7.69 10.13 -4.35
CA ILE A 141 -7.82 10.14 -2.90
C ILE A 141 -7.91 11.60 -2.43
N GLN A 142 -9.14 12.04 -2.16
CA GLN A 142 -9.37 13.39 -1.65
C GLN A 142 -8.91 13.46 -0.20
N SER A 143 -7.80 14.18 0.03
CA SER A 143 -7.39 14.55 1.39
C SER A 143 -8.25 15.72 1.84
N PHE A 144 -9.16 15.49 2.79
CA PHE A 144 -9.94 16.58 3.37
C PHE A 144 -9.04 17.43 4.28
N PRO A 145 -9.06 18.76 4.15
CA PRO A 145 -8.45 19.61 5.16
C PRO A 145 -9.15 19.37 6.51
N ILE A 146 -8.34 19.19 7.55
CA ILE A 146 -8.76 19.06 8.96
C ILE A 146 -9.42 20.37 9.40
#